data_AF-A0A2D4TU16-F1
#
_entry.id   AF-A0A2D4TU16-F1
#
_cell.length_a   1.000
_cell.length_b   1.000
_cell.length_c   1.000
_cell.angle_alpha   90.00
_cell.angle_beta   90.00
_cell.angle_gamma   90.00
#
_symmetry.space_group_name_H-M   'P 1'
#
loop_
_entity.id
_entity.type
_entity.pdbx_description
1 polymer ?
#
loop_
_entity_poly.entity_id
_entity_poly.type
_entity_poly.pdbx_seq_one_letter_code
_entity_poly.pdbx_strand_id
1 'polypeptide(L)'
;MKFVGNILGAVIVGLFFYLSVDLDSKNTTPVKPKTPTYSQFMTCDIGENWSNVNVMMDEWNNMAVDGMSFALGHRIYEGSAEAVGSNQVSWQLFWDTKQKADKFWKSGPSDDFKAWADKHRSVMSCDGEGRRNYAVDLPRPQNKQGEWDGDTELVSVIYQCKYTVTAEDGTVTPMEDKEGGKSALKAMYSEFMDYVDEQDKNASWHIWSKSGKRGPYNFGVYTHSGENPDPYMDYDFYWMNYYENDEEARARLNAWVETGGDLQEKFDEFSTCEQNLIYSNSYVLYPDLVNE
;
A
#
# COMPACT_ATOMS: atom_id res chain seq x y z
N MET A 1 -11.82 30.76 -73.50
CA MET A 1 -13.22 30.42 -73.82
C MET A 1 -13.39 28.91 -73.63
N LYS A 2 -14.23 28.49 -72.67
CA LYS A 2 -14.81 27.15 -72.40
C LYS A 2 -13.91 25.91 -72.15
N PHE A 3 -14.03 25.44 -70.89
CA PHE A 3 -14.10 24.07 -70.34
C PHE A 3 -14.09 22.84 -71.26
N VAL A 4 -13.45 21.76 -70.77
CA VAL A 4 -13.95 20.38 -70.42
C VAL A 4 -12.68 19.49 -70.30
N GLY A 5 -12.28 18.96 -69.14
CA GLY A 5 -12.75 17.71 -68.50
C GLY A 5 -11.90 16.51 -68.98
N ASN A 6 -10.89 16.06 -68.20
CA ASN A 6 -10.84 14.82 -67.36
C ASN A 6 -11.10 13.50 -68.12
N ILE A 7 -10.42 12.35 -67.97
CA ILE A 7 -9.40 11.79 -67.06
C ILE A 7 -8.83 10.57 -67.83
N LEU A 8 -7.51 10.35 -67.85
CA LEU A 8 -6.91 9.08 -68.30
C LEU A 8 -6.41 8.31 -67.08
N GLY A 9 -6.81 7.05 -66.99
CA GLY A 9 -6.71 6.21 -65.79
C GLY A 9 -5.28 5.86 -65.35
N ALA A 10 -5.16 5.63 -64.04
CA ALA A 10 -4.04 4.95 -63.43
C ALA A 10 -4.54 3.78 -62.58
N VAL A 11 -3.82 2.67 -62.75
CA VAL A 11 -3.99 1.30 -62.26
C VAL A 11 -4.18 1.24 -60.73
N ILE A 12 -5.21 0.52 -60.28
CA ILE A 12 -5.36 0.08 -58.88
C ILE A 12 -4.57 -1.21 -58.71
N VAL A 13 -3.49 -1.16 -57.94
CA VAL A 13 -2.84 -2.34 -57.35
C VAL A 13 -3.50 -2.57 -55.99
N GLY A 14 -4.44 -3.52 -55.93
CA GLY A 14 -5.01 -3.98 -54.67
C GLY A 14 -4.12 -5.05 -54.05
N LEU A 15 -3.31 -4.69 -53.06
CA LEU A 15 -2.70 -5.65 -52.15
C LEU A 15 -3.76 -6.15 -51.18
N PHE A 16 -4.11 -7.44 -51.27
CA PHE A 16 -4.80 -8.18 -50.23
C PHE A 16 -3.85 -8.39 -49.04
N PHE A 17 -3.94 -7.53 -48.02
CA PHE A 17 -3.51 -7.90 -46.68
C PHE A 17 -4.73 -8.41 -45.92
N TYR A 18 -4.74 -9.72 -45.66
CA TYR A 18 -5.56 -10.34 -44.65
C TYR A 18 -5.19 -9.73 -43.29
N LEU A 19 -5.98 -8.75 -42.83
CA LEU A 19 -6.10 -8.50 -41.40
C LEU A 19 -7.07 -9.55 -40.86
N SER A 20 -6.50 -10.62 -40.30
CA SER A 20 -7.23 -11.44 -39.34
C SER A 20 -7.50 -10.55 -38.13
N VAL A 21 -8.60 -9.80 -38.16
CA VAL A 21 -9.10 -9.12 -36.97
C VAL A 21 -9.68 -10.22 -36.10
N ASP A 22 -8.89 -10.65 -35.12
CA ASP A 22 -9.37 -11.53 -34.07
C ASP A 22 -10.35 -10.73 -33.21
N LEU A 23 -11.65 -10.86 -33.52
CA LEU A 23 -12.76 -10.19 -32.84
C LEU A 23 -13.13 -10.87 -31.51
N ASP A 24 -12.34 -11.85 -31.05
CA ASP A 24 -12.52 -12.56 -29.78
C ASP A 24 -11.52 -12.13 -28.70
N SER A 25 -10.94 -10.93 -28.77
CA SER A 25 -10.40 -10.34 -27.54
C SER A 25 -11.57 -9.98 -26.63
N LYS A 26 -11.92 -10.92 -25.75
CA LYS A 26 -12.69 -10.58 -24.56
C LYS A 26 -11.98 -9.41 -23.92
N ASN A 27 -12.59 -8.23 -23.99
CA ASN A 27 -12.24 -7.10 -23.15
C ASN A 27 -12.46 -7.57 -21.70
N THR A 28 -11.46 -8.24 -21.12
CA THR A 28 -11.37 -8.43 -19.69
C THR A 28 -11.20 -7.03 -19.15
N THR A 29 -12.31 -6.44 -18.68
CA THR A 29 -12.23 -5.24 -17.88
C THR A 29 -11.32 -5.62 -16.71
N PRO A 30 -10.16 -4.96 -16.50
CA PRO A 30 -9.31 -5.29 -15.38
C PRO A 30 -10.16 -5.20 -14.12
N VAL A 31 -10.29 -6.31 -13.38
CA VAL A 31 -10.97 -6.29 -12.09
C VAL A 31 -10.16 -5.32 -11.23
N LYS A 32 -10.76 -4.19 -10.84
CA LYS A 32 -10.08 -3.26 -9.94
C LYS A 32 -10.00 -3.94 -8.57
N PRO A 33 -8.82 -3.99 -7.93
CA PRO A 33 -8.73 -4.46 -6.56
C PRO A 33 -9.70 -3.67 -5.69
N LYS A 34 -10.56 -4.37 -4.95
CA LYS A 34 -11.42 -3.74 -3.97
C LYS A 34 -10.53 -3.11 -2.89
N THR A 35 -10.90 -1.94 -2.39
CA THR A 35 -10.16 -1.33 -1.27
C THR A 35 -10.23 -2.28 -0.08
N PRO A 36 -9.10 -2.80 0.41
CA PRO A 36 -9.08 -3.74 1.53
C PRO A 36 -9.53 -3.05 2.80
N THR A 37 -10.18 -3.81 3.68
CA THR A 37 -10.59 -3.35 5.02
C THR A 37 -9.91 -4.13 6.14
N TYR A 38 -9.10 -5.12 5.77
CA TYR A 38 -8.37 -5.96 6.70
C TYR A 38 -6.96 -6.24 6.19
N SER A 39 -6.00 -6.23 7.10
CA SER A 39 -4.60 -6.49 6.82
C SER A 39 -4.01 -7.43 7.85
N GLN A 40 -3.12 -8.32 7.41
CA GLN A 40 -2.34 -9.17 8.30
C GLN A 40 -0.86 -9.00 8.07
N PHE A 41 -0.06 -8.95 9.14
CA PHE A 41 1.40 -8.96 9.04
C PHE A 41 1.97 -10.26 9.57
N MET A 42 2.89 -10.84 8.82
CA MET A 42 3.67 -12.03 9.17
C MET A 42 5.12 -11.64 9.27
N THR A 43 5.83 -12.14 10.28
CA THR A 43 7.29 -12.02 10.32
C THR A 43 7.87 -13.16 9.52
N CYS A 44 8.80 -12.85 8.63
CA CYS A 44 9.45 -13.84 7.78
C CYS A 44 10.96 -13.79 7.92
N ASP A 45 11.59 -14.95 7.98
CA ASP A 45 13.03 -15.10 7.94
C ASP A 45 13.51 -15.18 6.50
N ILE A 46 14.54 -14.40 6.19
CA ILE A 46 15.24 -14.43 4.90
C ILE A 46 16.08 -15.71 4.83
N GLY A 47 15.85 -16.52 3.79
CA GLY A 47 16.59 -17.75 3.54
C GLY A 47 17.87 -17.55 2.72
N GLU A 48 18.65 -18.62 2.57
CA GLU A 48 19.92 -18.63 1.84
C GLU A 48 19.79 -18.26 0.34
N ASN A 49 18.60 -18.47 -0.25
CA ASN A 49 18.32 -18.20 -1.65
C ASN A 49 17.52 -16.90 -1.86
N TRP A 50 17.65 -15.92 -0.96
CA TRP A 50 16.95 -14.63 -1.07
C TRP A 50 17.14 -13.92 -2.42
N SER A 51 18.26 -14.15 -3.12
CA SER A 51 18.48 -13.62 -4.47
C SER A 51 17.37 -13.99 -5.47
N ASN A 52 16.59 -15.04 -5.17
CA ASN A 52 15.46 -15.50 -5.98
C ASN A 52 14.11 -14.94 -5.50
N VAL A 53 14.09 -13.93 -4.62
CA VAL A 53 12.84 -13.31 -4.12
C VAL A 53 11.94 -12.86 -5.25
N ASN A 54 12.47 -12.23 -6.30
CA ASN A 54 11.68 -11.79 -7.44
C ASN A 54 10.97 -12.94 -8.16
N VAL A 55 11.60 -14.11 -8.27
CA VAL A 55 10.96 -15.30 -8.85
C VAL A 55 9.83 -15.82 -7.95
N MET A 56 10.06 -15.82 -6.63
CA MET A 56 9.02 -16.17 -5.66
C MET A 56 7.82 -15.20 -5.75
N MET A 57 8.09 -13.91 -5.90
CA MET A 57 7.09 -12.83 -6.04
C MET A 57 6.29 -12.97 -7.34
N ASP A 58 6.96 -13.18 -8.47
CA ASP A 58 6.31 -13.33 -9.77
C ASP A 58 5.38 -14.54 -9.78
N GLU A 59 5.82 -15.67 -9.21
CA GLU A 59 4.97 -16.86 -9.11
C GLU A 59 3.79 -16.65 -8.17
N TRP A 60 3.97 -15.88 -7.09
CA TRP A 60 2.87 -15.48 -6.21
C TRP A 60 1.82 -14.65 -6.94
N ASN A 61 2.25 -13.70 -7.76
CA ASN A 61 1.35 -12.84 -8.51
C ASN A 61 0.51 -13.61 -9.54
N ASN A 62 0.94 -14.80 -9.96
CA ASN A 62 0.16 -15.69 -10.84
C ASN A 62 -0.80 -16.62 -10.06
N MET A 63 -0.81 -16.58 -8.72
CA MET A 63 -1.73 -17.39 -7.91
C MET A 63 -3.03 -16.64 -7.67
N ALA A 64 -4.15 -17.36 -7.81
CA ALA A 64 -5.45 -16.83 -7.50
C ALA A 64 -5.84 -17.11 -6.04
N VAL A 65 -6.02 -16.04 -5.25
CA VAL A 65 -6.39 -16.13 -3.82
C VAL A 65 -7.71 -15.38 -3.57
N ASP A 66 -8.79 -16.14 -3.30
CA ASP A 66 -10.13 -15.58 -3.05
C ASP A 66 -10.13 -14.53 -1.92
N GLY A 67 -10.51 -13.29 -2.27
CA GLY A 67 -10.67 -12.18 -1.34
C GLY A 67 -9.37 -11.52 -0.87
N MET A 68 -8.22 -11.86 -1.45
CA MET A 68 -6.98 -11.11 -1.27
C MET A 68 -6.87 -10.00 -2.31
N SER A 69 -6.62 -8.77 -1.86
CA SER A 69 -6.53 -7.61 -2.74
C SER A 69 -5.12 -7.43 -3.29
N PHE A 70 -4.10 -7.47 -2.41
CA PHE A 70 -2.68 -7.39 -2.75
C PHE A 70 -1.82 -7.77 -1.51
N ALA A 71 -0.50 -7.85 -1.68
CA ALA A 71 0.46 -8.04 -0.60
C ALA A 71 1.61 -7.03 -0.68
N LEU A 72 2.25 -6.76 0.46
CA LEU A 72 3.47 -5.94 0.56
C LEU A 72 4.56 -6.68 1.33
N GLY A 73 5.78 -6.77 0.78
CA GLY A 73 6.96 -7.25 1.51
C GLY A 73 7.78 -6.09 2.06
N HIS A 74 7.83 -5.90 3.38
CA HIS A 74 8.49 -4.77 4.05
C HIS A 74 9.85 -5.15 4.64
N ARG A 75 10.93 -4.59 4.08
CA ARG A 75 12.28 -4.72 4.62
C ARG A 75 12.65 -3.45 5.37
N ILE A 76 12.71 -3.56 6.70
CA ILE A 76 13.05 -2.45 7.58
C ILE A 76 14.53 -2.11 7.43
N TYR A 77 14.85 -0.82 7.24
CA TYR A 77 16.23 -0.35 7.07
C TYR A 77 16.63 0.76 8.06
N GLU A 78 15.65 1.41 8.71
CA GLU A 78 15.88 2.44 9.73
C GLU A 78 14.74 2.38 10.77
N GLY A 79 15.03 2.73 12.03
CA GLY A 79 14.08 2.69 13.14
C GLY A 79 14.25 1.49 14.09
N SER A 80 13.64 1.58 15.28
CA SER A 80 13.68 0.51 16.27
C SER A 80 12.57 -0.52 16.01
N ALA A 81 12.87 -1.51 15.16
CA ALA A 81 12.08 -2.73 15.10
C ALA A 81 12.66 -3.75 16.07
N GLU A 82 12.33 -3.66 17.36
CA GLU A 82 12.68 -4.70 18.34
C GLU A 82 12.14 -6.11 17.95
N ALA A 83 11.31 -6.20 16.90
CA ALA A 83 10.70 -7.44 16.44
C ALA A 83 11.06 -7.89 14.99
N VAL A 84 11.95 -7.18 14.28
CA VAL A 84 12.41 -7.62 12.94
C VAL A 84 13.93 -7.56 12.95
N GLY A 85 14.57 -8.69 13.26
CA GLY A 85 16.02 -8.82 13.21
C GLY A 85 16.58 -8.47 11.83
N SER A 86 17.89 -8.23 11.73
CA SER A 86 18.56 -7.83 10.48
C SER A 86 18.36 -8.77 9.29
N ASN A 87 17.87 -9.99 9.53
CA ASN A 87 17.58 -11.02 8.54
C ASN A 87 16.07 -11.32 8.40
N GLN A 88 15.21 -10.38 8.75
CA GLN A 88 13.75 -10.56 8.70
C GLN A 88 13.07 -9.52 7.80
N VAL A 89 11.92 -9.93 7.24
CA VAL A 89 11.01 -9.12 6.42
C VAL A 89 9.62 -9.23 7.02
N SER A 90 8.87 -8.13 7.06
CA SER A 90 7.44 -8.18 7.42
C SER A 90 6.61 -8.35 6.16
N TRP A 91 5.91 -9.47 6.04
CA TRP A 91 5.02 -9.75 4.92
C TRP A 91 3.60 -9.34 5.28
N GLN A 92 3.05 -8.39 4.54
CA GLN A 92 1.71 -7.85 4.73
C GLN A 92 0.75 -8.40 3.68
N LEU A 93 -0.40 -8.91 4.13
CA LEU A 93 -1.48 -9.41 3.29
C LEU A 93 -2.69 -8.50 3.42
N PHE A 94 -3.18 -7.96 2.31
CA PHE A 94 -4.40 -7.17 2.28
C PHE A 94 -5.57 -8.01 1.80
N TRP A 95 -6.64 -7.97 2.58
CA TRP A 95 -7.85 -8.72 2.33
C TRP A 95 -9.03 -7.77 2.17
N ASP A 96 -9.96 -8.14 1.30
CA ASP A 96 -11.20 -7.41 1.12
C ASP A 96 -11.94 -7.22 2.45
N THR A 97 -11.95 -8.28 3.27
CA THR A 97 -12.56 -8.32 4.60
C THR A 97 -11.86 -9.32 5.51
N LYS A 98 -12.02 -9.14 6.83
CA LYS A 98 -11.61 -10.14 7.82
C LYS A 98 -12.21 -11.52 7.55
N GLN A 99 -13.47 -11.58 7.11
CA GLN A 99 -14.14 -12.85 6.85
C GLN A 99 -13.48 -13.67 5.74
N LYS A 100 -13.00 -13.01 4.67
CA LYS A 100 -12.26 -13.68 3.58
C LYS A 100 -10.92 -14.22 4.09
N ALA A 101 -10.19 -13.43 4.88
CA ALA A 101 -8.95 -13.87 5.53
C ALA A 101 -9.19 -15.08 6.45
N ASP A 102 -10.18 -15.00 7.34
CA ASP A 102 -10.54 -16.09 8.27
C ASP A 102 -10.92 -17.36 7.50
N LYS A 103 -11.67 -17.23 6.40
CA LYS A 103 -12.06 -18.35 5.53
C LYS A 103 -10.83 -18.99 4.88
N PHE A 104 -9.90 -18.19 4.37
CA PHE A 104 -8.65 -18.68 3.76
C PHE A 104 -7.86 -19.51 4.77
N TRP A 105 -7.59 -18.97 5.95
CA TRP A 105 -6.81 -19.67 6.96
C TRP A 105 -7.53 -20.89 7.56
N LYS A 106 -8.85 -20.81 7.74
CA LYS A 106 -9.65 -21.94 8.25
C LYS A 106 -9.73 -23.10 7.26
N SER A 107 -9.82 -22.81 5.97
CA SER A 107 -9.85 -23.84 4.92
C SER A 107 -8.46 -24.46 4.69
N GLY A 108 -7.43 -23.80 5.22
CA GLY A 108 -6.03 -24.06 4.89
C GLY A 108 -5.68 -23.45 3.53
N PRO A 109 -4.38 -23.18 3.30
CA PRO A 109 -3.93 -22.77 1.98
C PRO A 109 -4.28 -23.82 0.91
N SER A 110 -4.52 -23.38 -0.33
CA SER A 110 -4.72 -24.29 -1.46
C SER A 110 -3.49 -25.18 -1.68
N ASP A 111 -3.65 -26.30 -2.40
CA ASP A 111 -2.51 -27.16 -2.72
C ASP A 111 -1.47 -26.43 -3.59
N ASP A 112 -1.92 -25.52 -4.47
CA ASP A 112 -1.04 -24.63 -5.24
C ASP A 112 -0.24 -23.70 -4.32
N PHE A 113 -0.88 -23.11 -3.31
CA PHE A 113 -0.19 -22.28 -2.32
C PHE A 113 0.83 -23.08 -1.52
N LYS A 114 0.49 -24.30 -1.08
CA LYS A 114 1.41 -25.16 -0.35
C LYS A 114 2.62 -25.53 -1.22
N ALA A 115 2.38 -25.89 -2.48
CA ALA A 115 3.44 -26.22 -3.41
C ALA A 115 4.36 -25.00 -3.67
N TRP A 116 3.79 -23.81 -3.81
CA TRP A 116 4.55 -22.56 -3.91
C TRP A 116 5.37 -22.30 -2.64
N ALA A 117 4.77 -22.41 -1.46
CA ALA A 117 5.45 -22.18 -0.17
C ALA A 117 6.58 -23.20 0.06
N ASP A 118 6.38 -24.46 -0.31
CA ASP A 118 7.40 -25.51 -0.20
C ASP A 118 8.56 -25.27 -1.17
N LYS A 119 8.26 -24.89 -2.42
CA LYS A 119 9.27 -24.57 -3.44
C LYS A 119 10.15 -23.40 -3.02
N HIS A 120 9.55 -22.37 -2.42
CA HIS A 120 10.25 -21.13 -2.07
C HIS A 120 10.69 -21.02 -0.62
N ARG A 121 10.59 -22.11 0.16
CA ARG A 121 11.00 -22.14 1.57
C ARG A 121 12.45 -21.74 1.81
N SER A 122 13.34 -21.98 0.84
CA SER A 122 14.75 -21.55 0.91
C SER A 122 14.97 -20.07 0.59
N VAL A 123 13.96 -19.39 0.04
CA VAL A 123 13.96 -17.96 -0.22
C VAL A 123 13.46 -17.20 1.00
N MET A 124 12.31 -17.61 1.55
CA MET A 124 11.70 -16.98 2.71
C MET A 124 10.76 -17.96 3.44
N SER A 125 10.74 -17.89 4.77
CA SER A 125 9.80 -18.66 5.60
C SER A 125 9.10 -17.72 6.56
N CYS A 126 7.76 -17.74 6.58
CA CYS A 126 6.96 -16.82 7.37
C CYS A 126 6.23 -17.50 8.51
N ASP A 127 6.18 -16.83 9.66
CA ASP A 127 5.36 -17.24 10.79
C ASP A 127 3.88 -16.89 10.53
N GLY A 128 3.14 -17.90 10.10
CA GLY A 128 1.69 -17.80 9.96
C GLY A 128 0.97 -17.82 11.30
N GLU A 129 1.42 -18.58 12.30
CA GLU A 129 0.69 -18.68 13.57
C GLU A 129 0.77 -17.38 14.36
N GLY A 130 1.93 -16.72 14.36
CA GLY A 130 2.15 -15.39 14.93
C GLY A 130 1.65 -14.21 14.07
N ARG A 131 0.73 -14.45 13.12
CA ARG A 131 0.10 -13.41 12.30
C ARG A 131 -0.50 -12.30 13.17
N ARG A 132 -0.13 -11.07 12.86
CA ARG A 132 -0.73 -9.86 13.42
C ARG A 132 -1.93 -9.44 12.58
N ASN A 133 -3.03 -9.06 13.22
CA ASN A 133 -4.34 -8.82 12.62
C ASN A 133 -4.79 -7.37 12.83
N TYR A 134 -5.08 -6.68 11.73
CA TYR A 134 -5.46 -5.27 11.75
C TYR A 134 -6.68 -5.00 10.87
N ALA A 135 -7.59 -4.17 11.37
CA ALA A 135 -8.52 -3.44 10.52
C ALA A 135 -7.73 -2.28 9.89
N VAL A 136 -7.90 -2.08 8.58
CA VAL A 136 -7.19 -1.03 7.85
C VAL A 136 -8.18 -0.01 7.29
N ASP A 137 -7.89 1.26 7.53
CA ASP A 137 -8.49 2.38 6.82
C ASP A 137 -7.45 2.90 5.81
N LEU A 138 -7.84 2.99 4.53
CA LEU A 138 -7.04 3.58 3.44
C LEU A 138 -7.80 4.81 2.90
N PRO A 139 -7.70 5.98 3.55
CA PRO A 139 -8.65 7.07 3.32
C PRO A 139 -8.44 7.79 1.99
N ARG A 140 -7.20 7.82 1.48
CA ARG A 140 -6.87 8.57 0.25
C ARG A 140 -7.39 7.83 -0.99
N PRO A 141 -8.31 8.43 -1.77
CA PRO A 141 -8.85 7.80 -2.98
C PRO A 141 -7.77 7.52 -4.02
N GLN A 142 -7.87 6.42 -4.77
CA GLN A 142 -6.86 6.00 -5.75
C GLN A 142 -6.54 7.10 -6.79
N ASN A 143 -7.56 7.83 -7.26
CA ASN A 143 -7.38 8.92 -8.22
C ASN A 143 -6.69 10.18 -7.65
N LYS A 144 -6.40 10.19 -6.35
CA LYS A 144 -5.68 11.24 -5.63
C LYS A 144 -4.30 10.81 -5.18
N GLN A 145 -3.92 9.54 -5.35
CA GLN A 145 -2.64 9.02 -4.89
C GLN A 145 -1.46 9.40 -5.80
N GLY A 146 -1.72 9.95 -6.99
CA GLY A 146 -0.70 10.13 -8.03
C GLY A 146 -0.53 8.86 -8.87
N GLU A 147 0.40 8.92 -9.82
CA GLU A 147 0.76 7.77 -10.64
C GLU A 147 1.91 7.03 -9.96
N TRP A 148 1.63 5.82 -9.49
CA TRP A 148 2.67 4.84 -9.16
C TRP A 148 3.17 4.30 -10.50
N ASP A 149 4.41 4.60 -10.90
CA ASP A 149 4.98 4.36 -12.25
C ASP A 149 5.21 2.87 -12.59
N GLY A 150 4.29 1.99 -12.15
CA GLY A 150 4.43 0.54 -12.23
C GLY A 150 5.52 -0.03 -11.34
N ASP A 151 6.27 0.82 -10.62
CA ASP A 151 7.29 0.38 -9.67
C ASP A 151 6.65 -0.47 -8.58
N THR A 152 7.18 -1.69 -8.47
CA THR A 152 6.85 -2.61 -7.40
C THR A 152 7.55 -2.21 -6.11
N GLU A 153 8.32 -1.13 -6.06
CA GLU A 153 9.03 -0.66 -4.87
C GLU A 153 8.44 0.66 -4.35
N LEU A 154 8.30 0.77 -3.04
CA LEU A 154 7.91 2.00 -2.34
C LEU A 154 8.57 2.08 -0.97
N VAL A 155 8.59 3.27 -0.36
CA VAL A 155 9.02 3.46 1.03
C VAL A 155 7.80 3.58 1.94
N SER A 156 7.75 2.74 2.98
CA SER A 156 6.76 2.86 4.05
C SER A 156 7.39 3.46 5.29
N VAL A 157 6.77 4.50 5.85
CA VAL A 157 7.16 5.12 7.12
C VAL A 157 6.04 4.92 8.13
N ILE A 158 6.35 4.23 9.23
CA ILE A 158 5.37 3.78 10.21
C ILE A 158 5.57 4.55 11.52
N TYR A 159 4.47 5.03 12.06
CA TYR A 159 4.32 5.62 13.39
C TYR A 159 3.57 4.63 14.27
N GLN A 160 4.08 4.42 15.47
CA GLN A 160 3.45 3.58 16.48
C GLN A 160 2.81 4.50 17.51
N CYS A 161 1.48 4.43 17.66
CA CYS A 161 0.72 5.48 18.33
C CYS A 161 -0.20 4.92 19.40
N LYS A 162 -0.41 5.73 20.44
CA LYS A 162 -1.37 5.51 21.53
C LYS A 162 -2.41 6.62 21.51
N TYR A 163 -3.64 6.28 21.85
CA TYR A 163 -4.66 7.27 22.20
C TYR A 163 -4.37 7.79 23.59
N THR A 164 -4.32 9.11 23.71
CA THR A 164 -3.97 9.83 24.93
C THR A 164 -4.87 11.02 25.15
N VAL A 165 -4.90 11.52 26.36
CA VAL A 165 -5.52 12.80 26.72
C VAL A 165 -4.50 13.66 27.42
N THR A 166 -4.46 14.94 27.04
CA THR A 166 -3.59 15.95 27.64
C THR A 166 -4.43 16.78 28.61
N ALA A 167 -4.10 16.72 29.90
CA ALA A 167 -4.75 17.53 30.93
C ALA A 167 -4.36 19.02 30.82
N GLU A 168 -5.10 19.90 31.49
CA GLU A 168 -4.86 21.35 31.47
C GLU A 168 -3.44 21.74 31.96
N ASP A 169 -2.82 20.92 32.81
CA ASP A 169 -1.45 21.11 33.30
C ASP A 169 -0.37 20.57 32.35
N GLY A 170 -0.76 20.06 31.18
CA GLY A 170 0.11 19.46 30.17
C GLY A 170 0.42 17.97 30.41
N THR A 171 -0.15 17.34 31.43
CA THR A 171 0.07 15.92 31.69
C THR A 171 -0.62 15.06 30.63
N VAL A 172 0.16 14.23 29.92
CA VAL A 172 -0.35 13.26 28.95
C VAL A 172 -0.60 11.92 29.64
N THR A 173 -1.80 11.38 29.51
CA THR A 173 -2.18 10.06 30.04
C THR A 173 -2.87 9.20 28.99
N PRO A 174 -2.82 7.85 29.09
CA PRO A 174 -3.55 6.98 28.17
C PRO A 174 -5.05 7.27 28.20
N MET A 175 -5.67 7.35 27.03
CA MET A 175 -7.12 7.51 26.91
C MET A 175 -7.83 6.21 27.28
N GLU A 176 -8.79 6.27 28.22
CA GLU A 176 -9.63 5.12 28.59
C GLU A 176 -10.67 4.79 27.49
N ASP A 177 -11.28 5.82 26.89
CA ASP A 177 -12.26 5.67 25.80
C ASP A 177 -11.56 5.50 24.43
N LYS A 178 -11.13 4.27 24.14
CA LYS A 178 -10.46 3.95 22.88
C LYS A 178 -11.35 4.14 21.64
N GLU A 179 -12.68 3.99 21.77
CA GLU A 179 -13.61 4.23 20.66
C GLU A 179 -13.76 5.74 20.37
N GLY A 180 -13.73 6.57 21.42
CA GLY A 180 -13.59 8.02 21.30
C GLY A 180 -12.33 8.41 20.54
N GLY A 181 -11.17 7.86 20.93
CA GLY A 181 -9.89 8.09 20.24
C GLY A 181 -9.91 7.67 18.77
N LYS A 182 -10.49 6.50 18.47
CA LYS A 182 -10.68 6.03 17.08
C LYS A 182 -11.59 6.95 16.27
N SER A 183 -12.65 7.48 16.88
CA SER A 183 -13.57 8.41 16.22
C SER A 183 -12.88 9.74 15.93
N ALA A 184 -12.09 10.26 16.86
CA ALA A 184 -11.26 11.46 16.66
C ALA A 184 -10.25 11.26 15.53
N LEU A 185 -9.55 10.12 15.51
CA LEU A 185 -8.61 9.76 14.44
C LEU A 185 -9.27 9.75 13.06
N LYS A 186 -10.47 9.17 12.94
CA LYS A 186 -11.21 9.13 11.66
C LYS A 186 -11.68 10.52 11.22
N ALA A 187 -12.04 11.39 12.15
CA ALA A 187 -12.42 12.77 11.84
C ALA A 187 -11.25 13.54 11.21
N MET A 188 -10.00 13.23 11.60
CA MET A 188 -8.79 13.88 11.09
C MET A 188 -8.44 13.51 9.64
N TYR A 189 -8.98 12.43 9.08
CA TYR A 189 -8.59 11.97 7.74
C TYR A 189 -8.83 13.03 6.67
N SER A 190 -10.00 13.70 6.71
CA SER A 190 -10.31 14.73 5.72
C SER A 190 -9.35 15.90 5.79
N GLU A 191 -9.06 16.37 7.00
CA GLU A 191 -8.15 17.50 7.20
C GLU A 191 -6.72 17.18 6.80
N PHE A 192 -6.24 15.98 7.12
CA PHE A 192 -4.94 15.51 6.68
C PHE A 192 -4.86 15.37 5.15
N MET A 193 -5.92 14.85 4.51
CA MET A 193 -5.97 14.78 3.05
C MET A 193 -5.99 16.17 2.40
N ASP A 194 -6.72 17.13 2.98
CA ASP A 194 -6.73 18.52 2.48
C ASP A 194 -5.35 19.18 2.61
N TYR A 195 -4.66 18.95 3.73
CA TYR A 195 -3.26 19.36 3.91
C TYR A 195 -2.36 18.76 2.83
N VAL A 196 -2.43 17.43 2.60
CA VAL A 196 -1.63 16.75 1.57
C VAL A 196 -1.94 17.29 0.18
N ASP A 197 -3.21 17.50 -0.16
CA ASP A 197 -3.61 18.03 -1.46
C ASP A 197 -3.09 19.46 -1.68
N GLU A 198 -3.07 20.29 -0.63
CA GLU A 198 -2.50 21.64 -0.70
C GLU A 198 -0.98 21.61 -0.85
N GLN A 199 -0.33 20.73 -0.11
CA GLN A 199 1.09 20.43 -0.24
C GLN A 199 1.43 20.02 -1.68
N ASP A 200 0.68 19.09 -2.27
CA ASP A 200 0.92 18.61 -3.63
C ASP A 200 0.70 19.71 -4.69
N LYS A 201 -0.26 20.64 -4.49
CA LYS A 201 -0.42 21.82 -5.36
C LYS A 201 0.78 22.76 -5.25
N ASN A 202 1.23 23.06 -4.04
CA ASN A 202 2.31 24.01 -3.77
C ASN A 202 3.70 23.46 -4.15
N ALA A 203 3.83 22.16 -4.38
CA ALA A 203 5.03 21.54 -4.96
C ALA A 203 5.26 21.91 -6.44
N SER A 204 4.28 22.53 -7.11
CA SER A 204 4.43 22.99 -8.49
C SER A 204 5.05 24.40 -8.55
N TRP A 205 6.25 24.52 -9.09
CA TRP A 205 6.74 25.82 -9.57
C TRP A 205 7.03 25.90 -11.06
N HIS A 206 6.41 25.08 -11.93
CA HIS A 206 6.43 25.41 -13.35
C HIS A 206 5.25 24.90 -14.18
N ILE A 207 4.57 25.85 -14.82
CA ILE A 207 3.37 25.72 -15.66
C ILE A 207 3.59 24.93 -16.98
N TRP A 208 4.82 24.47 -17.23
CA TRP A 208 5.22 23.68 -18.40
C TRP A 208 5.98 22.40 -18.06
N SER A 209 6.02 21.98 -16.78
CA SER A 209 6.67 20.73 -16.39
C SER A 209 5.77 19.53 -16.66
N LYS A 210 6.25 18.58 -17.47
CA LYS A 210 5.61 17.25 -17.63
C LYS A 210 5.97 16.27 -16.50
N SER A 211 6.76 16.69 -15.51
CA SER A 211 7.00 15.99 -14.25
C SER A 211 6.40 16.81 -13.11
N GLY A 212 5.33 16.31 -12.49
CA GLY A 212 4.91 16.78 -11.17
C GLY A 212 6.06 16.53 -10.19
N LYS A 213 6.40 17.50 -9.32
CA LYS A 213 7.60 17.43 -8.48
C LYS A 213 7.44 16.67 -7.17
N ARG A 214 6.26 16.10 -6.89
CA ARG A 214 6.05 15.20 -5.75
C ARG A 214 5.55 13.88 -6.27
N GLY A 215 6.21 12.81 -5.81
CA GLY A 215 5.89 11.44 -6.15
C GLY A 215 4.51 11.04 -5.63
N PRO A 216 3.99 9.89 -6.09
CA PRO A 216 2.76 9.31 -5.55
C PRO A 216 2.83 9.14 -4.03
N TYR A 217 1.67 9.29 -3.39
CA TYR A 217 1.53 9.24 -1.94
C TYR A 217 0.22 8.60 -1.53
N ASN A 218 0.27 7.75 -0.50
CA ASN A 218 -0.88 7.21 0.17
C ASN A 218 -0.59 7.06 1.67
N PHE A 219 -1.62 6.84 2.48
CA PHE A 219 -1.45 6.46 3.88
C PHE A 219 -2.53 5.47 4.30
N GLY A 220 -2.18 4.66 5.31
CA GLY A 220 -3.08 3.72 5.93
C GLY A 220 -3.03 3.82 7.44
N VAL A 221 -4.17 3.59 8.08
CA VAL A 221 -4.29 3.51 9.53
C VAL A 221 -4.68 2.09 9.90
N TYR A 222 -3.90 1.50 10.81
CA TYR A 222 -4.02 0.11 11.22
C TYR A 222 -4.43 0.05 12.68
N THR A 223 -5.62 -0.45 12.94
CA THR A 223 -6.13 -0.68 14.30
C THR A 223 -6.23 -2.16 14.57
N HIS A 224 -5.95 -2.60 15.80
CA HIS A 224 -5.97 -4.02 16.15
C HIS A 224 -7.34 -4.65 15.86
N SER A 225 -7.32 -5.84 15.24
CA SER A 225 -8.52 -6.63 14.96
C SER A 225 -8.40 -8.01 15.58
N GLY A 226 -8.48 -8.02 16.92
CA GLY A 226 -8.18 -9.16 17.77
C GLY A 226 -6.80 -9.02 18.44
N GLU A 227 -6.42 -10.06 19.18
CA GLU A 227 -5.13 -10.13 19.87
C GLU A 227 -3.98 -10.19 18.87
N ASN A 228 -2.88 -9.54 19.24
CA ASN A 228 -1.60 -9.63 18.57
C ASN A 228 -0.53 -10.05 19.58
N PRO A 229 0.57 -10.69 19.16
CA PRO A 229 1.65 -11.00 20.08
C PRO A 229 2.29 -9.72 20.64
N ASP A 230 2.92 -9.81 21.81
CA ASP A 230 3.78 -8.74 22.33
C ASP A 230 4.97 -8.51 21.37
N PRO A 231 5.47 -7.28 21.23
CA PRO A 231 5.03 -6.04 21.89
C PRO A 231 3.97 -5.28 21.08
N TYR A 232 3.34 -5.89 20.07
CA TYR A 232 2.49 -5.15 19.13
C TYR A 232 1.21 -4.61 19.77
N MET A 233 0.74 -5.23 20.85
CA MET A 233 -0.41 -4.73 21.63
C MET A 233 -0.07 -3.53 22.52
N ASP A 234 1.20 -3.10 22.59
CA ASP A 234 1.58 -1.92 23.36
C ASP A 234 1.07 -0.62 22.73
N TYR A 235 0.69 -0.64 21.45
CA TYR A 235 0.18 0.52 20.72
C TYR A 235 -1.32 0.37 20.47
N ASP A 236 -2.02 1.49 20.28
CA ASP A 236 -3.45 1.45 19.96
C ASP A 236 -3.69 1.39 18.44
N PHE A 237 -2.82 2.05 17.67
CA PHE A 237 -2.86 2.04 16.21
C PHE A 237 -1.49 2.33 15.60
N TYR A 238 -1.37 2.03 14.31
CA TYR A 238 -0.23 2.40 13.50
C TYR A 238 -0.68 3.32 12.37
N TRP A 239 0.02 4.43 12.20
CA TRP A 239 -0.12 5.28 11.02
C TRP A 239 1.02 4.95 10.07
N MET A 240 0.72 4.55 8.84
CA MET A 240 1.74 4.22 7.86
C MET A 240 1.57 5.08 6.62
N ASN A 241 2.61 5.86 6.30
CA ASN A 241 2.71 6.62 5.08
C ASN A 241 3.44 5.81 4.02
N TYR A 242 3.00 5.94 2.77
CA TYR A 242 3.60 5.31 1.60
C TYR A 242 4.09 6.37 0.63
N TYR A 243 5.35 6.27 0.24
CA TYR A 243 6.04 7.20 -0.65
C TYR A 243 6.70 6.43 -1.78
N GLU A 244 6.89 7.08 -2.92
CA GLU A 244 7.64 6.50 -4.05
C GLU A 244 9.05 6.07 -3.65
N ASN A 245 9.76 6.90 -2.89
CA ASN A 245 11.15 6.66 -2.52
C ASN A 245 11.53 7.41 -1.22
N ASP A 246 12.74 7.15 -0.71
CA ASP A 246 13.26 7.72 0.54
C ASP A 246 13.46 9.25 0.45
N GLU A 247 13.84 9.77 -0.72
CA GLU A 247 13.98 11.21 -0.95
C GLU A 247 12.64 11.92 -0.77
N GLU A 248 11.57 11.40 -1.39
CA GLU A 248 10.21 11.92 -1.26
C GLU A 248 9.69 11.80 0.18
N ALA A 249 9.95 10.66 0.84
CA ALA A 249 9.58 10.46 2.24
C ALA A 249 10.20 11.54 3.14
N ARG A 250 11.52 11.75 3.05
CA ARG A 250 12.23 12.76 3.85
C ARG A 250 11.80 14.19 3.50
N ALA A 251 11.57 14.49 2.22
CA ALA A 251 11.11 15.80 1.79
C ALA A 251 9.72 16.14 2.39
N ARG A 252 8.78 15.19 2.38
CA ARG A 252 7.44 15.39 2.97
C ARG A 252 7.48 15.47 4.50
N LEU A 253 8.32 14.68 5.15
CA LEU A 253 8.52 14.75 6.61
C LEU A 253 9.10 16.10 7.04
N ASN A 254 10.07 16.63 6.30
CA ASN A 254 10.61 17.97 6.56
C ASN A 254 9.55 19.06 6.34
N ALA A 255 8.75 18.96 5.27
CA ALA A 255 7.66 19.90 5.03
C ALA A 255 6.58 19.86 6.14
N TRP A 256 6.32 18.68 6.73
CA TRP A 256 5.42 18.53 7.87
C TRP A 256 5.92 19.32 9.09
N VAL A 257 7.21 19.27 9.41
CA VAL A 257 7.79 20.04 10.52
C VAL A 257 7.58 21.54 10.34
N GLU A 258 7.66 22.03 9.09
CA GLU A 258 7.52 23.46 8.80
C GLU A 258 6.06 23.94 8.69
N THR A 259 5.16 23.07 8.22
CA THR A 259 3.82 23.50 7.79
C THR A 259 2.65 22.71 8.36
N GLY A 260 2.92 21.60 9.06
CA GLY A 260 1.92 20.71 9.64
C GLY A 260 1.50 21.05 11.08
N GLY A 261 2.06 22.11 11.69
CA GLY A 261 1.89 22.44 13.11
C GLY A 261 0.43 22.44 13.60
N ASP A 262 -0.45 23.19 12.94
CA ASP A 262 -1.87 23.29 13.32
C ASP A 262 -2.57 21.91 13.30
N LEU A 263 -2.18 21.02 12.39
CA LEU A 263 -2.75 19.68 12.28
C LEU A 263 -2.11 18.72 13.29
N GLN A 264 -0.81 18.87 13.56
CA GLN A 264 -0.10 18.14 14.62
C GLN A 264 -0.70 18.45 15.99
N GLU A 265 -1.01 19.72 16.30
CA GLU A 265 -1.66 20.11 17.55
C GLU A 265 -2.99 19.37 17.74
N LYS A 266 -3.81 19.25 16.69
CA LYS A 266 -5.05 18.48 16.73
C LYS A 266 -4.82 16.97 16.92
N PHE A 267 -3.79 16.40 16.31
CA PHE A 267 -3.41 15.00 16.55
C PHE A 267 -2.98 14.78 18.01
N ASP A 268 -2.26 15.75 18.59
CA ASP A 268 -1.74 15.70 19.95
C ASP A 268 -2.84 15.85 21.03
N GLU A 269 -4.04 16.32 20.65
CA GLU A 269 -5.21 16.37 21.54
C GLU A 269 -5.71 14.97 21.94
N PHE A 270 -5.57 13.97 21.05
CA PHE A 270 -6.12 12.63 21.25
C PHE A 270 -5.11 11.49 21.08
N SER A 271 -3.87 11.77 20.69
CA SER A 271 -2.87 10.74 20.46
C SER A 271 -1.44 11.20 20.71
N THR A 272 -0.56 10.25 21.01
CA THR A 272 0.89 10.42 20.98
C THR A 272 1.52 9.26 20.25
N CYS A 273 2.52 9.54 19.41
CA CYS A 273 3.27 8.53 18.69
C CYS A 273 4.74 8.49 19.15
N GLU A 274 5.37 7.34 18.99
CA GLU A 274 6.82 7.20 19.18
C GLU A 274 7.58 8.14 18.24
N GLN A 275 8.66 8.74 18.75
CA GLN A 275 9.52 9.62 17.95
C GLN A 275 10.36 8.82 16.94
N ASN A 276 10.67 7.57 17.26
CA ASN A 276 11.44 6.69 16.39
C ASN A 276 10.53 6.16 15.27
N LEU A 277 10.65 6.77 14.09
CA LEU A 277 9.96 6.29 12.89
C LEU A 277 10.59 4.99 12.40
N ILE A 278 9.75 4.07 11.92
CA ILE A 278 10.21 2.84 11.26
C ILE A 278 10.13 3.06 9.76
N TYR A 279 11.27 2.93 9.07
CA TYR A 279 11.34 3.00 7.62
C TYR A 279 11.56 1.61 7.03
N SER A 280 10.86 1.34 5.93
CA SER A 280 11.03 0.12 5.18
C SER A 280 10.93 0.32 3.68
N ASN A 281 11.76 -0.41 2.94
CA ASN A 281 11.57 -0.61 1.50
C ASN A 281 10.54 -1.71 1.34
N SER A 282 9.50 -1.43 0.58
CA SER A 282 8.32 -2.28 0.46
C SER A 282 8.13 -2.70 -0.98
N TYR A 283 7.79 -3.97 -1.19
CA TYR A 283 7.56 -4.54 -2.50
C TYR A 283 6.08 -4.84 -2.71
N VAL A 284 5.44 -4.27 -3.74
CA VAL A 284 4.01 -4.45 -4.04
C VAL A 284 3.77 -5.64 -4.94
N LEU A 285 2.78 -6.46 -4.55
CA LEU A 285 2.48 -7.74 -5.16
C LEU A 285 0.98 -7.87 -5.38
N TYR A 286 0.58 -8.10 -6.62
CA TYR A 286 -0.82 -8.24 -6.99
C TYR A 286 -1.07 -9.70 -7.38
N PRO A 287 -1.81 -10.49 -6.57
CA PRO A 287 -2.22 -11.82 -6.98
C PRO A 287 -3.21 -11.73 -8.15
N ASP A 288 -3.24 -12.76 -8.99
CA ASP A 288 -4.23 -12.89 -10.04
C ASP A 288 -5.62 -12.89 -9.41
N LEU A 289 -6.44 -11.92 -9.80
CA LEU A 289 -7.78 -11.78 -9.24
C LEU A 289 -8.69 -12.87 -9.83
N VAL A 290 -9.34 -13.62 -8.96
CA VAL A 290 -10.43 -14.52 -9.38
C VAL A 290 -11.53 -13.63 -9.96
N ASN A 291 -11.93 -13.86 -11.21
CA ASN A 291 -13.12 -13.23 -11.77
C ASN A 291 -14.34 -13.71 -10.94
N GLU A 292 -14.88 -12.85 -10.08
CA GLU A 292 -16.18 -13.07 -9.41
C GLU A 292 -17.34 -12.96 -10.42
#